data_AF-A0A419QIC4-F1
#
_entry.id   AF-A0A419QIC4-F1
#
_cell.length_a   1.000
_cell.length_b   1.000
_cell.length_c   1.000
_cell.angle_alpha   90.00
_cell.angle_beta   90.00
_cell.angle_gamma   90.00
#
_symmetry.space_group_name_H-M   'P 1'
#
loop_
_entity.id
_entity.type
_entity.pdbx_description
1 polymer ?
#
loop_
_entity_poly.entity_id
_entity_poly.type
_entity_poly.pdbx_seq_one_letter_code
_entity_poly.pdbx_strand_id
1 'polypeptide(L)'
;QFRCVGVYGITDLHDGSDDDMPGGRDVIDSEVRYMLDEVFNPWDLQDAVEKKTERWVYKVEVDEPDGIDSITLPDRTPHHILVDAEWDSYTDLPAERVLVKLPTWTDFKLVPRSGYENDDPYDAPFSYTFDPSTGDIDFSITLPRGTLIKVLYSTVRDVEKIDEFNFKYDEDSGKYIHVLHYPNVETAEGTVPKIKFVMAVDVDTGEWVDVTDMVDAGWLSFGPYKKVPVLVWDGPTPIGDYYSKFKVVYDCELGRYEWNVVGRFSGAVDSAGAAMVTEAFEEWKNIQVLDSAMDMQETRWASQPVPFVLANMGGDRDPEWWTEVAERNSYYDNPTTNRLYLKDDWCCKVPPLTTCSSKTPGVLPISSANLISVASPWANALTEYFNDFTDALLISEHFWGGLTPQTYYGYGCWNSRKWLDPDNAYWSDYAVVATYKDLNGTIGFIVQGGDGKDTYYACWALRHGLIEYLNFIQPGVTALILKIDYTKHPPAIAVVECLGTITECSGFDHVEGGVSTVDSIISTIASEKCISDKLITFTWPKLHPDP
;
A
#
# COMPACT_ATOMS: atom_id res chain seq x y z
N GLN A 1 -24.29 21.79 10.41
CA GLN A 1 -24.54 20.94 11.60
C GLN A 1 -23.18 20.40 12.03
N PHE A 2 -22.82 20.51 13.30
CA PHE A 2 -21.53 20.04 13.82
C PHE A 2 -21.69 18.60 14.31
N ARG A 3 -20.81 17.70 13.91
CA ARG A 3 -20.77 16.31 14.38
C ARG A 3 -19.41 16.06 15.02
N CYS A 4 -19.41 15.33 16.14
CA CYS A 4 -18.21 14.97 16.86
C CYS A 4 -18.11 13.46 16.91
N VAL A 5 -16.91 12.94 16.68
CA VAL A 5 -16.57 11.55 16.99
C VAL A 5 -15.49 11.59 18.05
N GLY A 6 -15.62 10.73 19.06
CA GLY A 6 -14.69 10.63 20.17
C GLY A 6 -14.11 9.23 20.22
N VAL A 7 -12.78 9.15 20.26
CA VAL A 7 -12.06 7.92 20.56
C VAL A 7 -11.68 7.97 22.04
N TYR A 8 -11.93 6.88 22.75
CA TYR A 8 -11.60 6.74 24.16
C TYR A 8 -10.59 5.60 24.30
N GLY A 9 -9.36 5.93 24.65
CA GLY A 9 -8.30 4.99 24.99
C GLY A 9 -7.95 5.07 26.47
N ILE A 10 -7.40 3.99 27.01
CA ILE A 10 -6.69 3.99 28.30
C ILE A 10 -5.25 3.62 27.95
N THR A 11 -4.32 4.51 28.25
CA THR A 11 -2.88 4.28 28.07
C THR A 11 -2.19 4.35 29.42
N ASP A 12 -1.01 3.76 29.52
CA ASP A 12 -0.24 3.70 30.76
C ASP A 12 0.55 5.02 31.03
N LEU A 13 0.35 6.05 30.19
CA LEU A 13 1.03 7.35 30.18
C LEU A 13 2.56 7.16 30.08
N HIS A 14 2.99 6.73 28.91
CA HIS A 14 4.35 6.37 28.56
C HIS A 14 5.25 7.62 28.46
N ASP A 15 5.03 8.43 27.45
CA ASP A 15 5.78 9.65 27.14
C ASP A 15 4.87 10.89 27.10
N GLY A 16 3.59 10.72 27.42
CA GLY A 16 2.66 11.82 27.61
C GLY A 16 3.09 12.73 28.76
N SER A 17 2.97 14.04 28.54
CA SER A 17 3.31 15.06 29.52
C SER A 17 2.26 16.17 29.49
N ASP A 18 2.10 16.86 30.61
CA ASP A 18 1.15 17.96 30.77
C ASP A 18 1.89 19.13 31.43
N ASP A 19 1.76 20.35 30.90
CA ASP A 19 2.47 21.55 31.42
C ASP A 19 2.01 21.94 32.84
N ASP A 20 0.81 21.52 33.28
CA ASP A 20 0.35 21.68 34.65
C ASP A 20 1.06 20.71 35.64
N MET A 21 1.83 19.74 35.14
CA MET A 21 2.73 18.92 35.96
C MET A 21 4.05 19.69 36.22
N PRO A 22 4.61 19.63 37.43
CA PRO A 22 5.87 20.33 37.75
C PRO A 22 7.03 19.91 36.82
N GLY A 23 7.40 20.80 35.89
CA GLY A 23 8.45 20.54 34.90
C GLY A 23 8.00 19.74 33.67
N GLY A 24 6.68 19.57 33.50
CA GLY A 24 6.07 18.95 32.33
C GLY A 24 6.04 19.87 31.11
N ARG A 25 5.47 19.36 30.03
CA ARG A 25 5.18 20.05 28.76
C ARG A 25 3.92 19.44 28.19
N ASP A 26 3.14 20.16 27.40
CA ASP A 26 2.00 19.55 26.71
C ASP A 26 2.49 18.61 25.58
N VAL A 27 2.57 17.30 25.87
CA VAL A 27 3.00 16.25 24.95
C VAL A 27 1.93 15.16 24.98
N ILE A 28 1.35 14.86 23.82
CA ILE A 28 0.44 13.72 23.67
C ILE A 28 1.28 12.46 23.67
N ASP A 29 0.83 11.48 24.43
CA ASP A 29 1.41 10.14 24.49
C ASP A 29 1.47 9.47 23.09
N SER A 30 2.59 8.85 22.74
CA SER A 30 2.85 8.29 21.42
C SER A 30 1.90 7.14 21.07
N GLU A 31 1.45 6.32 22.02
CA GLU A 31 0.44 5.28 21.79
C GLU A 31 -0.93 5.92 21.46
N VAL A 32 -1.27 6.99 22.18
CA VAL A 32 -2.49 7.78 21.88
C VAL A 32 -2.37 8.40 20.49
N ARG A 33 -1.20 8.96 20.14
CA ARG A 33 -0.97 9.55 18.83
C ARG A 33 -1.09 8.52 17.72
N TYR A 34 -0.48 7.34 17.90
CA TYR A 34 -0.57 6.21 16.98
C TYR A 34 -2.02 5.82 16.71
N MET A 35 -2.83 5.61 17.76
CA MET A 35 -4.24 5.26 17.62
C MET A 35 -5.05 6.38 16.94
N LEU A 36 -4.79 7.65 17.29
CA LEU A 36 -5.47 8.78 16.66
C LEU A 36 -5.11 8.87 15.17
N ASP A 37 -3.88 8.59 14.80
CA ASP A 37 -3.47 8.57 13.41
C ASP A 37 -4.07 7.36 12.67
N GLU A 38 -4.09 6.16 13.25
CA GLU A 38 -4.80 5.02 12.65
C GLU A 38 -6.29 5.30 12.42
N VAL A 39 -6.95 6.00 13.34
CA VAL A 39 -8.39 6.27 13.25
C VAL A 39 -8.72 7.49 12.39
N PHE A 40 -7.99 8.61 12.53
CA PHE A 40 -8.35 9.87 11.87
C PHE A 40 -7.50 10.20 10.65
N ASN A 41 -6.29 9.63 10.53
CA ASN A 41 -5.38 9.78 9.41
C ASN A 41 -4.92 8.39 8.90
N PRO A 42 -5.86 7.48 8.60
CA PRO A 42 -5.54 6.11 8.25
C PRO A 42 -4.70 6.04 6.98
N TRP A 43 -3.94 4.95 6.82
CA TRP A 43 -3.41 4.59 5.51
C TRP A 43 -4.57 4.36 4.53
N ASP A 44 -4.67 5.21 3.50
CA ASP A 44 -5.84 5.28 2.64
C ASP A 44 -5.56 4.83 1.19
N LEU A 45 -6.60 4.86 0.34
CA LEU A 45 -6.48 4.41 -1.06
C LEU A 45 -5.57 5.30 -1.91
N GLN A 46 -5.39 6.57 -1.54
CA GLN A 46 -4.41 7.44 -2.17
C GLN A 46 -2.99 6.99 -1.80
N ASP A 47 -2.72 6.73 -0.52
CA ASP A 47 -1.43 6.21 -0.06
C ASP A 47 -1.07 4.88 -0.73
N ALA A 48 -2.07 4.00 -0.89
CA ALA A 48 -1.90 2.71 -1.53
C ALA A 48 -1.48 2.81 -3.01
N VAL A 49 -2.02 3.80 -3.76
CA VAL A 49 -1.67 3.98 -5.18
C VAL A 49 -0.51 4.94 -5.43
N GLU A 50 0.01 5.60 -4.40
CA GLU A 50 1.20 6.45 -4.43
C GLU A 50 2.39 5.86 -3.66
N LYS A 51 2.44 4.52 -3.58
CA LYS A 51 3.45 3.78 -2.81
C LYS A 51 4.89 4.24 -3.09
N LYS A 52 5.59 4.67 -2.03
CA LYS A 52 6.98 5.22 -2.10
C LYS A 52 8.09 4.26 -1.68
N THR A 53 7.77 3.22 -0.90
CA THR A 53 8.76 2.31 -0.34
C THR A 53 8.69 0.91 -0.91
N GLU A 54 9.83 0.25 -0.88
CA GLU A 54 10.01 -1.18 -1.08
C GLU A 54 10.36 -1.84 0.25
N ARG A 55 9.85 -3.06 0.49
CA ARG A 55 10.08 -3.80 1.74
C ARG A 55 11.09 -4.92 1.54
N TRP A 56 11.91 -5.11 2.56
CA TRP A 56 13.00 -6.07 2.59
C TRP A 56 13.07 -6.80 3.93
N VAL A 57 13.64 -7.99 3.89
CA VAL A 57 14.04 -8.72 5.09
C VAL A 57 15.46 -9.22 4.93
N TYR A 58 16.28 -8.94 5.93
CA TYR A 58 17.64 -9.45 6.07
C TYR A 58 17.71 -10.44 7.22
N LYS A 59 18.44 -11.53 7.04
CA LYS A 59 18.66 -12.55 8.06
C LYS A 59 20.12 -12.97 8.09
N VAL A 60 20.69 -13.08 9.28
CA VAL A 60 22.06 -13.56 9.48
C VAL A 60 22.18 -14.34 10.79
N GLU A 61 23.01 -15.38 10.78
CA GLU A 61 23.46 -16.07 11.98
C GLU A 61 24.89 -15.63 12.28
N VAL A 62 25.15 -15.24 13.53
CA VAL A 62 26.49 -14.87 13.99
C VAL A 62 27.39 -16.10 14.03
N ASP A 63 28.37 -16.20 13.14
CA ASP A 63 29.32 -17.32 13.08
C ASP A 63 30.69 -17.00 13.71
N GLU A 64 30.98 -15.71 13.93
CA GLU A 64 32.24 -15.24 14.50
C GLU A 64 32.49 -15.77 15.92
N PRO A 65 33.69 -16.31 16.24
CA PRO A 65 33.99 -16.91 17.54
C PRO A 65 33.82 -15.96 18.72
N ASP A 66 34.17 -14.68 18.53
CA ASP A 66 34.14 -13.66 19.57
C ASP A 66 32.81 -12.89 19.59
N GLY A 67 31.86 -13.26 18.72
CA GLY A 67 30.62 -12.53 18.50
C GLY A 67 30.79 -11.31 17.60
N ILE A 68 29.72 -10.54 17.44
CA ILE A 68 29.70 -9.28 16.68
C ILE A 68 28.94 -8.21 17.47
N ASP A 69 29.29 -6.95 17.27
CA ASP A 69 28.57 -5.79 17.82
C ASP A 69 27.91 -4.95 16.72
N SER A 70 28.08 -5.28 15.45
CA SER A 70 27.40 -4.60 14.35
C SER A 70 27.12 -5.51 13.14
N ILE A 71 26.15 -5.09 12.33
CA ILE A 71 25.87 -5.64 11.00
C ILE A 71 25.66 -4.51 10.00
N THR A 72 25.89 -4.78 8.71
CA THR A 72 25.58 -3.85 7.62
C THR A 72 24.50 -4.46 6.74
N LEU A 73 23.42 -3.71 6.50
CA LEU A 73 22.33 -4.15 5.62
C LEU A 73 22.80 -4.24 4.15
N PRO A 74 22.35 -5.28 3.41
CA PRO A 74 22.68 -5.43 1.99
C PRO A 74 21.87 -4.48 1.10
N ASP A 75 22.05 -4.60 -0.22
CA ASP A 75 21.16 -4.03 -1.25
C ASP A 75 21.09 -2.50 -1.35
N ARG A 76 22.02 -1.80 -0.70
CA ARG A 76 22.31 -0.40 -1.02
C ARG A 76 22.91 -0.30 -2.42
N THR A 77 22.10 0.14 -3.36
CA THR A 77 22.56 0.57 -4.70
C THR A 77 22.43 2.09 -4.80
N PRO A 78 23.04 2.75 -5.79
CA PRO A 78 22.82 4.18 -6.02
C PRO A 78 21.34 4.55 -6.23
N HIS A 79 20.47 3.57 -6.50
CA HIS A 79 19.05 3.75 -6.75
C HIS A 79 18.16 3.25 -5.62
N HIS A 80 18.69 2.59 -4.58
CA HIS A 80 17.90 2.08 -3.44
C HIS A 80 18.49 2.67 -2.16
N ILE A 81 17.78 3.65 -1.60
CA ILE A 81 18.20 4.43 -0.43
C ILE A 81 17.44 3.91 0.78
N LEU A 82 18.13 3.67 1.89
CA LEU A 82 17.48 3.22 3.13
C LEU A 82 16.60 4.33 3.72
N VAL A 83 15.41 3.94 4.16
CA VAL A 83 14.46 4.84 4.84
C VAL A 83 14.93 5.09 6.27
N ASP A 84 14.99 6.35 6.66
CA ASP A 84 15.12 6.79 8.05
C ASP A 84 13.83 7.51 8.44
N ALA A 85 13.01 6.83 9.24
CA ALA A 85 11.71 7.32 9.65
C ALA A 85 11.57 7.19 11.17
N GLU A 86 10.57 7.88 11.75
CA GLU A 86 10.27 7.74 13.17
C GLU A 86 9.92 6.28 13.48
N TRP A 87 10.62 5.73 14.48
CA TRP A 87 10.62 4.29 14.70
C TRP A 87 9.26 3.78 15.18
N ASP A 88 8.51 4.56 15.97
CA ASP A 88 7.23 4.21 16.59
C ASP A 88 6.01 4.85 15.90
N SER A 89 6.19 5.55 14.77
CA SER A 89 5.11 6.23 14.05
C SER A 89 4.22 5.28 13.25
N TYR A 90 2.91 5.57 13.22
CA TYR A 90 1.94 4.88 12.36
C TYR A 90 2.00 5.36 10.91
N THR A 91 2.02 6.69 10.69
CA THR A 91 1.80 7.31 9.38
C THR A 91 3.06 7.41 8.54
N ASP A 92 4.24 7.35 9.16
CA ASP A 92 5.49 7.49 8.43
C ASP A 92 5.82 6.27 7.55
N LEU A 93 6.80 6.48 6.68
CA LEU A 93 7.42 5.41 5.92
C LEU A 93 7.89 4.34 6.90
N PRO A 94 7.66 3.05 6.62
CA PRO A 94 7.87 2.05 7.65
C PRO A 94 9.37 1.85 7.91
N ALA A 95 9.80 2.25 9.11
CA ALA A 95 11.17 2.18 9.59
C ALA A 95 11.66 0.73 9.74
N GLU A 96 12.96 0.59 10.05
CA GLU A 96 13.58 -0.70 10.33
C GLU A 96 13.09 -1.32 11.65
N ARG A 97 13.02 -2.65 11.70
CA ARG A 97 12.72 -3.43 12.90
C ARG A 97 13.74 -4.54 13.03
N VAL A 98 14.48 -4.53 14.13
CA VAL A 98 15.54 -5.51 14.40
C VAL A 98 15.03 -6.51 15.41
N LEU A 99 14.98 -7.79 15.03
CA LEU A 99 14.63 -8.89 15.90
C LEU A 99 15.85 -9.78 16.12
N VAL A 100 16.12 -10.11 17.38
CA VAL A 100 17.26 -10.96 17.77
C VAL A 100 16.77 -12.17 18.55
N LYS A 101 17.33 -13.34 18.23
CA LYS A 101 17.20 -14.55 19.02
C LYS A 101 18.58 -15.00 19.49
N LEU A 102 18.87 -14.75 20.76
CA LEU A 102 20.09 -15.26 21.39
C LEU A 102 20.04 -16.81 21.49
N PRO A 103 21.19 -17.50 21.55
CA PRO A 103 21.24 -18.95 21.69
C PRO A 103 20.49 -19.48 22.93
N THR A 104 20.34 -18.64 23.95
CA THR A 104 19.65 -18.95 25.21
C THR A 104 18.15 -18.67 25.17
N TRP A 105 17.64 -18.05 24.11
CA TRP A 105 16.24 -17.68 23.98
C TRP A 105 15.46 -18.67 23.12
N THR A 106 14.18 -18.85 23.45
CA THR A 106 13.27 -19.70 22.67
C THR A 106 12.77 -19.00 21.41
N ASP A 107 12.62 -17.68 21.48
CA ASP A 107 11.93 -16.88 20.48
C ASP A 107 12.74 -15.64 20.11
N PHE A 108 12.39 -15.02 18.98
CA PHE A 108 12.90 -13.71 18.62
C PHE A 108 12.30 -12.66 19.53
N LYS A 109 13.12 -11.68 19.92
CA LYS A 109 12.69 -10.49 20.65
C LYS A 109 12.98 -9.24 19.82
N LEU A 110 12.08 -8.27 19.84
CA LEU A 110 12.32 -6.97 19.22
C LEU A 110 13.44 -6.28 19.99
N VAL A 111 14.39 -5.70 19.26
CA VAL A 111 15.42 -4.83 19.83
C VAL A 111 14.97 -3.40 19.55
N PRO A 112 14.82 -2.54 20.56
CA PRO A 112 14.46 -1.14 20.36
C PRO A 112 15.61 -0.33 19.76
N ARG A 113 15.27 0.65 18.91
CA ARG A 113 16.23 1.64 18.41
C ARG A 113 16.60 2.59 19.55
N SER A 114 17.87 2.94 19.68
CA SER A 114 18.35 3.83 20.74
C SER A 114 17.64 5.18 20.67
N GLY A 115 17.08 5.62 21.80
CA GLY A 115 16.23 6.81 21.87
C GLY A 115 14.74 6.49 21.94
N TYR A 116 14.35 5.25 21.64
CA TYR A 116 13.01 4.71 21.84
C TYR A 116 13.00 3.77 23.04
N GLU A 117 11.87 3.70 23.74
CA GLU A 117 11.75 2.92 24.98
C GLU A 117 11.57 1.41 24.71
N ASN A 118 11.65 0.65 25.81
CA ASN A 118 11.75 -0.80 25.85
C ASN A 118 10.89 -1.33 27.00
N ASP A 119 9.60 -1.03 26.91
CA ASP A 119 8.68 -1.22 28.02
C ASP A 119 8.03 -2.61 28.02
N ASP A 120 8.11 -3.32 26.89
CA ASP A 120 7.68 -4.70 26.82
C ASP A 120 8.74 -5.62 27.46
N PRO A 121 8.44 -6.34 28.56
CA PRO A 121 9.36 -7.31 29.13
C PRO A 121 9.72 -8.47 28.18
N TYR A 122 8.96 -8.65 27.10
CA TYR A 122 9.24 -9.60 26.03
C TYR A 122 10.26 -9.08 25.02
N ASP A 123 10.61 -7.80 25.01
CA ASP A 123 11.64 -7.24 24.16
C ASP A 123 13.06 -7.54 24.66
N ALA A 124 14.05 -7.23 23.82
CA ALA A 124 15.46 -7.47 24.12
C ALA A 124 15.96 -6.41 25.11
N PRO A 125 16.72 -6.77 26.16
CA PRO A 125 17.13 -5.84 27.22
C PRO A 125 18.30 -4.92 26.81
N PHE A 126 18.48 -4.68 25.51
CA PHE A 126 19.55 -3.88 24.92
C PHE A 126 18.99 -3.18 23.67
N SER A 127 19.70 -2.16 23.19
CA SER A 127 19.28 -1.35 22.03
C SER A 127 20.31 -1.40 20.90
N TYR A 128 19.97 -0.80 19.76
CA TYR A 128 20.88 -0.56 18.63
C TYR A 128 20.81 0.90 18.12
N THR A 129 21.83 1.35 17.41
CA THR A 129 21.77 2.57 16.56
C THR A 129 21.75 2.18 15.09
N PHE A 130 21.13 3.01 14.25
CA PHE A 130 21.05 2.80 12.81
C PHE A 130 21.54 4.03 12.05
N ASP A 131 22.52 3.83 11.17
CA ASP A 131 22.99 4.83 10.22
C ASP A 131 22.43 4.51 8.82
N PRO A 132 21.42 5.25 8.31
CA PRO A 132 20.84 5.01 6.99
C PRO A 132 21.81 5.29 5.84
N SER A 133 22.86 6.08 6.07
CA SER A 133 23.85 6.46 5.04
C SER A 133 24.86 5.36 4.77
N THR A 134 25.13 4.49 5.74
CA THR A 134 25.99 3.31 5.59
C THR A 134 25.21 2.01 5.57
N GLY A 135 24.04 1.98 6.21
CA GLY A 135 23.24 0.79 6.48
C GLY A 135 23.73 0.02 7.70
N ASP A 136 24.58 0.62 8.53
CA ASP A 136 25.13 -0.02 9.71
C ASP A 136 24.14 0.00 10.86
N ILE A 137 24.00 -1.15 11.52
CA ILE A 137 23.26 -1.35 12.75
C ILE A 137 24.28 -1.74 13.82
N ASP A 138 24.49 -0.87 14.78
CA ASP A 138 25.43 -1.08 15.89
C ASP A 138 24.65 -1.42 17.17
N PHE A 139 24.90 -2.60 17.73
CA PHE A 139 24.29 -3.06 18.97
C PHE A 139 25.05 -2.51 20.19
N SER A 140 24.30 -2.18 21.24
CA SER A 140 24.88 -1.76 22.53
C SER A 140 25.57 -2.90 23.31
N ILE A 141 25.50 -4.13 22.81
CA ILE A 141 26.17 -5.32 23.34
C ILE A 141 26.85 -6.11 22.22
N THR A 142 27.84 -6.92 22.57
CA THR A 142 28.36 -7.94 21.67
C THR A 142 27.42 -9.16 21.66
N LEU A 143 26.83 -9.43 20.50
CA LEU A 143 26.00 -10.60 20.26
C LEU A 143 26.87 -11.86 20.11
N PRO A 144 26.65 -12.90 20.92
CA PRO A 144 27.47 -14.10 20.90
C PRO A 144 27.24 -14.93 19.64
N ARG A 145 28.21 -15.80 19.33
CA ARG A 145 28.09 -16.81 18.28
C ARG A 145 26.80 -17.65 18.40
N GLY A 146 26.16 -17.92 17.27
CA GLY A 146 24.90 -18.66 17.16
C GLY A 146 23.65 -17.79 17.36
N THR A 147 23.82 -16.48 17.57
CA THR A 147 22.70 -15.53 17.59
C THR A 147 22.09 -15.42 16.19
N LEU A 148 20.76 -15.46 16.11
CA LEU A 148 20.02 -15.18 14.88
C LEU A 148 19.53 -13.74 14.89
N ILE A 149 19.78 -13.03 13.80
CA ILE A 149 19.35 -11.64 13.60
C ILE A 149 18.43 -11.59 12.39
N LYS A 150 17.29 -10.91 12.54
CA LYS A 150 16.34 -10.60 11.47
C LYS A 150 16.11 -9.10 11.45
N VAL A 151 16.24 -8.47 10.30
CA VAL A 151 15.94 -7.04 10.13
C VAL A 151 14.88 -6.89 9.05
N LEU A 152 13.75 -6.28 9.40
CA LEU A 152 12.76 -5.80 8.44
C LEU A 152 13.10 -4.35 8.15
N TYR A 153 13.19 -3.94 6.89
CA TYR A 153 13.58 -2.57 6.56
C TYR A 153 12.97 -2.12 5.22
N SER A 154 13.09 -0.83 4.95
CA SER A 154 12.59 -0.22 3.71
C SER A 154 13.67 0.52 2.96
N THR A 155 13.50 0.50 1.64
CA THR A 155 14.22 1.42 0.77
C THR A 155 13.24 2.24 -0.04
N VAL A 156 13.67 3.44 -0.44
CA VAL A 156 13.05 4.23 -1.49
C VAL A 156 13.88 4.04 -2.76
N ARG A 157 13.19 3.87 -3.89
CA ARG A 157 13.85 3.70 -5.18
C ARG A 157 13.83 5.00 -5.99
N ASP A 158 15.00 5.62 -6.13
CA ASP A 158 15.18 6.83 -6.94
C ASP A 158 15.36 6.43 -8.41
N VAL A 159 14.36 6.79 -9.22
CA VAL A 159 14.40 6.55 -10.66
C VAL A 159 14.28 7.84 -11.46
N GLU A 160 14.91 7.85 -12.62
CA GLU A 160 14.71 8.89 -13.62
C GLU A 160 13.53 8.50 -14.52
N LYS A 161 12.63 9.44 -14.77
CA LYS A 161 11.49 9.31 -15.67
C LYS A 161 11.59 10.28 -16.83
N ILE A 162 10.99 9.85 -17.96
CA ILE A 162 10.86 10.64 -19.16
C ILE A 162 9.40 10.60 -19.59
N ASP A 163 8.76 11.76 -19.64
CA ASP A 163 7.40 11.89 -20.14
C ASP A 163 7.37 12.77 -21.39
N GLU A 164 6.57 12.34 -22.36
CA GLU A 164 6.21 13.14 -23.54
C GLU A 164 4.85 13.78 -23.30
N PHE A 165 4.75 15.09 -23.47
CA PHE A 165 3.56 15.84 -23.10
C PHE A 165 3.32 17.07 -23.96
N ASN A 166 2.18 17.72 -23.72
CA ASN A 166 1.89 19.06 -24.20
C ASN A 166 1.34 19.92 -23.06
N PHE A 167 1.73 21.20 -23.04
CA PHE A 167 1.11 22.17 -22.15
C PHE A 167 -0.34 22.44 -22.56
N LYS A 168 -1.21 22.55 -21.56
CA LYS A 168 -2.61 22.94 -21.72
C LYS A 168 -2.84 24.30 -21.08
N TYR A 169 -3.66 25.12 -21.72
CA TYR A 169 -4.07 26.39 -21.14
C TYR A 169 -5.03 26.13 -19.99
N ASP A 170 -4.65 26.60 -18.81
CA ASP A 170 -5.46 26.59 -17.61
C ASP A 170 -6.14 27.96 -17.46
N GLU A 171 -7.47 27.98 -17.54
CA GLU A 171 -8.25 29.22 -17.53
C GLU A 171 -8.16 29.94 -16.18
N ASP A 172 -8.01 29.18 -15.09
CA ASP A 172 -8.02 29.71 -13.72
C ASP A 172 -6.72 30.45 -13.38
N SER A 173 -5.56 29.86 -13.70
CA SER A 173 -4.26 30.53 -13.55
C SER A 173 -3.92 31.48 -14.71
N GLY A 174 -4.61 31.35 -15.85
CA GLY A 174 -4.28 32.07 -17.09
C GLY A 174 -2.93 31.67 -17.68
N LYS A 175 -2.41 30.49 -17.32
CA LYS A 175 -1.10 29.98 -17.73
C LYS A 175 -1.23 28.66 -18.48
N TYR A 176 -0.18 28.33 -19.21
CA TYR A 176 -0.03 27.01 -19.81
C TYR A 176 0.66 26.08 -18.81
N ILE A 177 0.00 24.97 -18.43
CA ILE A 177 0.49 24.03 -17.44
C ILE A 177 0.49 22.59 -17.95
N HIS A 178 1.30 21.74 -17.33
CA HIS A 178 1.28 20.29 -17.50
C HIS A 178 1.38 19.63 -16.12
N VAL A 179 0.54 18.64 -15.85
CA VAL A 179 0.48 17.92 -14.57
C VAL A 179 1.42 16.71 -14.62
N LEU A 180 2.26 16.52 -13.60
CA LEU A 180 3.15 15.36 -13.50
C LEU A 180 2.43 14.21 -12.78
N HIS A 181 2.64 12.98 -13.24
CA HIS A 181 1.75 11.85 -12.93
C HIS A 181 2.27 10.84 -11.87
N TYR A 182 3.57 10.78 -11.60
CA TYR A 182 4.17 9.78 -10.69
C TYR A 182 4.32 10.31 -9.27
N PRO A 183 4.47 9.46 -8.23
CA PRO A 183 4.76 9.95 -6.88
C PRO A 183 5.97 10.88 -6.92
N ASN A 184 5.79 12.08 -6.39
CA ASN A 184 6.77 13.15 -6.45
C ASN A 184 7.36 13.42 -5.08
N VAL A 185 8.67 13.66 -5.05
CA VAL A 185 9.40 13.99 -3.84
C VAL A 185 8.97 15.38 -3.40
N GLU A 186 8.28 15.49 -2.26
CA GLU A 186 8.27 16.74 -1.52
C GLU A 186 9.60 16.80 -0.78
N THR A 187 10.52 17.63 -1.26
CA THR A 187 11.73 17.92 -0.49
C THR A 187 11.35 18.70 0.78
N ALA A 188 12.16 18.62 1.84
CA ALA A 188 12.00 19.43 3.06
C ALA A 188 11.97 20.96 2.80
N GLU A 189 12.33 21.37 1.58
CA GLU A 189 12.35 22.76 1.08
C GLU A 189 11.11 23.11 0.21
N GLY A 190 10.17 22.18 0.02
CA GLY A 190 8.95 22.38 -0.78
C GLY A 190 9.16 22.37 -2.30
N THR A 191 10.34 21.96 -2.76
CA THR A 191 10.68 21.93 -4.18
C THR A 191 10.00 20.75 -4.89
N VAL A 192 9.49 21.07 -6.07
CA VAL A 192 8.84 20.23 -7.11
C VAL A 192 9.78 19.09 -7.53
N PRO A 193 9.31 17.97 -8.14
CA PRO A 193 10.16 16.90 -8.67
C PRO A 193 11.41 17.46 -9.34
N LYS A 194 12.54 16.82 -9.08
CA LYS A 194 13.85 17.32 -9.53
C LYS A 194 13.94 17.22 -11.04
N ILE A 195 13.45 18.28 -11.70
CA ILE A 195 13.50 18.44 -13.14
C ILE A 195 14.96 18.56 -13.53
N LYS A 196 15.42 17.65 -14.39
CA LYS A 196 16.78 17.68 -14.93
C LYS A 196 16.84 18.60 -16.13
N PHE A 197 15.91 18.45 -17.06
CA PHE A 197 15.75 19.32 -18.21
C PHE A 197 14.40 19.11 -18.90
N VAL A 198 13.99 20.10 -19.69
CA VAL A 198 12.82 20.05 -20.57
C VAL A 198 13.26 20.35 -21.99
N MET A 199 12.87 19.49 -22.94
CA MET A 199 13.11 19.67 -24.36
C MET A 199 11.79 19.95 -25.08
N ALA A 200 11.84 20.73 -26.16
CA ALA A 200 10.72 20.95 -27.06
C ALA A 200 11.11 20.74 -28.52
N VAL A 201 10.17 20.32 -29.36
CA VAL A 201 10.35 20.24 -30.81
C VAL A 201 10.00 21.59 -31.43
N ASP A 202 11.00 22.30 -31.91
CA ASP A 202 10.87 23.57 -32.61
C ASP A 202 10.11 23.38 -33.94
N VAL A 203 9.10 24.21 -34.20
CA VAL A 203 8.19 24.01 -35.35
C VAL A 203 8.83 24.34 -36.70
N ASP A 204 9.81 25.24 -36.72
CA ASP A 204 10.46 25.70 -37.95
C ASP A 204 11.53 24.70 -38.41
N THR A 205 12.27 24.14 -37.46
CA THR A 205 13.41 23.25 -37.70
C THR A 205 13.06 21.77 -37.55
N GLY A 206 12.06 21.44 -36.72
CA GLY A 206 11.73 20.07 -36.34
C GLY A 206 12.76 19.43 -35.40
N GLU A 207 13.70 20.19 -34.86
CA GLU A 207 14.75 19.70 -33.97
C GLU A 207 14.34 19.84 -32.49
N TRP A 208 14.91 18.97 -31.64
CA TRP A 208 14.75 19.09 -30.20
C TRP A 208 15.68 20.19 -29.67
N VAL A 209 15.10 21.18 -29.01
CA VAL A 209 15.80 22.29 -28.35
C VAL A 209 15.55 22.27 -26.84
N ASP A 210 16.55 22.67 -26.07
CA ASP A 210 16.45 22.80 -24.62
C ASP A 210 15.62 24.05 -24.29
N VAL A 211 14.54 23.87 -23.54
CA VAL A 211 13.62 24.93 -23.09
C VAL A 211 13.49 24.94 -21.56
N THR A 212 14.44 24.34 -20.84
CA THR A 212 14.39 24.22 -19.38
C THR A 212 14.23 25.57 -18.70
N ASP A 213 14.94 26.60 -19.16
CA ASP A 213 14.86 27.96 -18.62
C ASP A 213 13.53 28.68 -18.90
N MET A 214 12.63 28.08 -19.71
CA MET A 214 11.29 28.60 -20.02
C MET A 214 10.19 27.87 -19.25
N VAL A 215 10.56 26.98 -18.33
CA VAL A 215 9.63 26.14 -17.57
C VAL A 215 9.89 26.30 -16.09
N ASP A 216 8.89 26.83 -15.39
CA ASP A 216 8.85 26.81 -13.94
C ASP A 216 8.19 25.53 -13.45
N ALA A 217 8.57 25.13 -12.24
CA ALA A 217 7.96 24.01 -11.55
C ALA A 217 7.08 24.58 -10.42
N GLY A 218 5.87 24.08 -10.27
CA GLY A 218 4.94 24.51 -9.22
C GLY A 218 4.08 23.38 -8.66
N TRP A 219 3.08 23.76 -7.87
CA TRP A 219 2.10 22.84 -7.28
C TRP A 219 0.68 23.30 -7.60
N LEU A 220 -0.12 22.39 -8.15
CA LEU A 220 -1.57 22.55 -8.24
C LEU A 220 -2.20 21.95 -6.99
N SER A 221 -2.94 22.77 -6.23
CA SER A 221 -3.58 22.35 -4.98
C SER A 221 -5.02 21.93 -5.23
N PHE A 222 -5.38 20.75 -4.75
CA PHE A 222 -6.71 20.17 -4.79
C PHE A 222 -7.27 20.15 -3.37
N GLY A 223 -7.75 21.31 -2.93
CA GLY A 223 -8.14 21.53 -1.55
C GLY A 223 -6.94 21.57 -0.59
N PRO A 224 -7.17 21.43 0.72
CA PRO A 224 -6.11 21.56 1.73
C PRO A 224 -5.25 20.29 1.88
N TYR A 225 -5.64 19.18 1.25
CA TYR A 225 -5.07 17.87 1.54
C TYR A 225 -4.19 17.31 0.41
N LYS A 226 -4.41 17.73 -0.84
CA LYS A 226 -3.67 17.20 -1.98
C LYS A 226 -3.01 18.32 -2.79
N LYS A 227 -1.76 18.10 -3.16
CA LYS A 227 -1.05 18.88 -4.17
C LYS A 227 -0.46 17.93 -5.19
N VAL A 228 -0.49 18.35 -6.45
CA VAL A 228 0.14 17.63 -7.56
C VAL A 228 1.10 18.59 -8.24
N PRO A 229 2.34 18.17 -8.54
CA PRO A 229 3.27 19.09 -9.13
C PRO A 229 2.95 19.31 -10.60
N VAL A 230 3.24 20.52 -11.03
CA VAL A 230 2.96 20.99 -12.37
C VAL A 230 4.19 21.66 -12.96
N LEU A 231 4.35 21.50 -14.26
CA LEU A 231 5.20 22.37 -15.06
C LEU A 231 4.37 23.55 -15.53
N VAL A 232 4.94 24.75 -15.44
CA VAL A 232 4.32 26.01 -15.84
C VAL A 232 5.18 26.63 -16.92
N TRP A 233 4.58 26.91 -18.07
CA TRP A 233 5.28 27.52 -19.19
C TRP A 233 5.38 29.04 -19.01
N ASP A 234 6.60 29.58 -19.10
CA ASP A 234 6.92 31.01 -19.08
C ASP A 234 7.56 31.49 -20.41
N GLY A 235 7.59 30.63 -21.43
CA GLY A 235 8.15 30.96 -22.74
C GLY A 235 7.18 31.70 -23.67
N PRO A 236 7.55 31.85 -24.96
CA PRO A 236 6.71 32.50 -25.97
C PRO A 236 5.31 31.88 -26.09
N THR A 237 4.31 32.73 -26.32
CA THR A 237 2.93 32.32 -26.56
C THR A 237 2.39 32.96 -27.85
N PRO A 238 1.46 32.33 -28.57
CA PRO A 238 0.92 30.97 -28.36
C PRO A 238 1.99 29.88 -28.56
N ILE A 239 1.99 28.84 -27.72
CA ILE A 239 3.04 27.81 -27.73
C ILE A 239 3.18 27.14 -29.11
N GLY A 240 2.04 26.84 -29.76
CA GLY A 240 2.00 26.14 -31.03
C GLY A 240 2.65 26.87 -32.21
N ASP A 241 2.93 28.17 -32.08
CA ASP A 241 3.66 28.95 -33.09
C ASP A 241 5.18 28.72 -33.03
N TYR A 242 5.68 28.11 -31.95
CA TYR A 242 7.11 27.90 -31.69
C TYR A 242 7.44 26.42 -31.46
N TYR A 243 6.55 25.69 -30.78
CA TYR A 243 6.81 24.32 -30.33
C TYR A 243 5.62 23.39 -30.56
N SER A 244 5.90 22.15 -30.95
CA SER A 244 4.86 21.15 -31.29
C SER A 244 4.73 19.99 -30.30
N LYS A 245 5.76 19.74 -29.49
CA LYS A 245 5.82 18.61 -28.56
C LYS A 245 6.88 18.85 -27.49
N PHE A 246 6.65 18.36 -26.27
CA PHE A 246 7.58 18.49 -25.15
C PHE A 246 8.02 17.15 -24.59
N LYS A 247 9.19 17.16 -23.94
CA LYS A 247 9.74 16.08 -23.13
C LYS A 247 10.29 16.63 -21.84
N VAL A 248 10.00 15.98 -20.72
CA VAL A 248 10.61 16.29 -19.43
C VAL A 248 11.37 15.08 -18.93
N VAL A 249 12.54 15.33 -18.33
CA VAL A 249 13.29 14.34 -17.57
C VAL A 249 13.34 14.77 -16.11
N TYR A 250 12.94 13.90 -15.20
CA TYR A 250 12.85 14.21 -13.77
C TYR A 250 13.12 12.98 -12.89
N ASP A 251 13.58 13.21 -11.67
CA ASP A 251 13.72 12.15 -10.66
C ASP A 251 12.38 11.95 -9.92
N CYS A 252 12.01 10.69 -9.65
CA CYS A 252 10.89 10.33 -8.79
C CYS A 252 11.23 9.15 -7.87
N GLU A 253 10.52 9.10 -6.73
CA GLU A 253 10.65 8.04 -5.74
C GLU A 253 9.55 7.00 -5.97
N LEU A 254 9.92 5.75 -6.19
CA LEU A 254 8.97 4.66 -6.42
C LEU A 254 9.09 3.58 -5.36
N GLY A 255 7.94 3.15 -4.85
CA GLY A 255 7.80 1.90 -4.13
C GLY A 255 7.39 0.74 -5.02
N ARG A 256 7.01 -0.35 -4.36
CA ARG A 256 6.46 -1.55 -5.00
C ARG A 256 5.47 -2.27 -4.11
N TYR A 257 4.68 -3.13 -4.73
CA TYR A 257 4.03 -4.25 -4.05
C TYR A 257 4.91 -5.50 -4.15
N GLU A 258 5.24 -6.11 -3.01
CA GLU A 258 6.07 -7.32 -3.00
C GLU A 258 5.30 -8.52 -3.56
N TRP A 259 3.98 -8.58 -3.31
CA TRP A 259 3.17 -9.75 -3.66
C TRP A 259 1.84 -9.38 -4.31
N ASN A 260 1.49 -10.11 -5.36
CA ASN A 260 0.12 -10.28 -5.83
C ASN A 260 -0.40 -11.67 -5.44
N VAL A 261 -1.43 -11.71 -4.61
CA VAL A 261 -1.90 -12.93 -3.96
C VAL A 261 -3.28 -13.32 -4.47
N VAL A 262 -3.39 -14.55 -4.97
CA VAL A 262 -4.65 -15.19 -5.32
C VAL A 262 -4.90 -16.41 -4.45
N GLY A 263 -6.16 -16.74 -4.24
CA GLY A 263 -6.51 -17.89 -3.42
C GLY A 263 -6.13 -19.23 -4.06
N ARG A 264 -5.64 -20.19 -3.28
CA ARG A 264 -5.36 -21.56 -3.74
C ARG A 264 -6.62 -22.26 -4.26
N PHE A 265 -7.77 -21.95 -3.65
CA PHE A 265 -9.08 -22.47 -4.08
C PHE A 265 -9.85 -21.52 -5.01
N SER A 266 -9.17 -20.50 -5.54
CA SER A 266 -9.77 -19.53 -6.46
C SER A 266 -10.05 -20.13 -7.85
N GLY A 267 -10.90 -19.46 -8.62
CA GLY A 267 -11.10 -19.78 -10.03
C GLY A 267 -10.05 -19.10 -10.90
N ALA A 268 -9.82 -19.61 -12.11
CA ALA A 268 -8.93 -18.94 -13.09
C ALA A 268 -9.37 -17.49 -13.41
N VAL A 269 -10.64 -17.16 -13.17
CA VAL A 269 -11.20 -15.82 -13.28
C VAL A 269 -10.51 -14.82 -12.33
N ASP A 270 -10.15 -15.27 -11.13
CA ASP A 270 -9.51 -14.45 -10.10
C ASP A 270 -8.05 -14.18 -10.47
N SER A 271 -7.34 -15.18 -11.01
CA SER A 271 -5.98 -14.98 -11.56
C SER A 271 -5.98 -14.04 -12.77
N ALA A 272 -6.99 -14.11 -13.64
CA ALA A 272 -7.14 -13.17 -14.74
C ALA A 272 -7.44 -11.75 -14.24
N GLY A 273 -8.21 -11.61 -13.16
CA GLY A 273 -8.40 -10.34 -12.44
C GLY A 273 -7.10 -9.80 -11.86
N ALA A 274 -6.36 -10.63 -11.14
CA ALA A 274 -5.12 -10.25 -10.47
C ALA A 274 -4.04 -9.78 -11.44
N ALA A 275 -3.97 -10.37 -12.64
CA ALA A 275 -3.12 -9.87 -13.72
C ALA A 275 -3.49 -8.43 -14.13
N MET A 276 -4.79 -8.10 -14.23
CA MET A 276 -5.22 -6.73 -14.56
C MET A 276 -4.88 -5.72 -13.47
N VAL A 277 -4.93 -6.11 -12.18
CA VAL A 277 -4.52 -5.22 -11.08
C VAL A 277 -3.03 -4.94 -11.15
N THR A 278 -2.22 -5.97 -11.39
CA THR A 278 -0.76 -5.81 -11.57
C THR A 278 -0.46 -4.86 -12.73
N GLU A 279 -1.09 -5.09 -13.89
CA GLU A 279 -0.96 -4.21 -15.05
C GLU A 279 -1.46 -2.78 -14.76
N ALA A 280 -2.46 -2.59 -13.91
CA ALA A 280 -2.95 -1.26 -13.54
C ALA A 280 -1.88 -0.46 -12.77
N PHE A 281 -1.23 -1.09 -11.79
CA PHE A 281 -0.13 -0.45 -11.04
C PHE A 281 1.06 -0.11 -11.94
N GLU A 282 1.47 -1.02 -12.82
CA GLU A 282 2.60 -0.80 -13.72
C GLU A 282 2.29 0.24 -14.81
N GLU A 283 1.14 0.14 -15.48
CA GLU A 283 0.77 0.98 -16.63
C GLU A 283 0.40 2.42 -16.21
N TRP A 284 -0.46 2.56 -15.19
CA TRP A 284 -0.92 3.87 -14.73
C TRP A 284 0.05 4.51 -13.75
N LYS A 285 0.42 3.78 -12.70
CA LYS A 285 1.18 4.32 -11.56
C LYS A 285 2.68 4.12 -11.68
N ASN A 286 3.13 3.25 -12.59
CA ASN A 286 4.53 2.84 -12.72
C ASN A 286 5.11 2.34 -11.38
N ILE A 287 4.25 1.68 -10.60
CA ILE A 287 4.58 1.00 -9.35
C ILE A 287 4.75 -0.48 -9.68
N GLN A 288 5.89 -1.03 -9.26
CA GLN A 288 6.20 -2.41 -9.56
C GLN A 288 5.36 -3.36 -8.72
N VAL A 289 4.95 -4.50 -9.30
CA VAL A 289 4.51 -5.67 -8.53
C VAL A 289 5.52 -6.79 -8.71
N LEU A 290 6.24 -7.12 -7.65
CA LEU A 290 7.46 -7.91 -7.75
C LEU A 290 7.21 -9.38 -8.08
N ASP A 291 6.36 -10.04 -7.29
CA ASP A 291 6.11 -11.47 -7.41
C ASP A 291 4.64 -11.84 -7.19
N SER A 292 4.27 -13.06 -7.54
CA SER A 292 2.92 -13.60 -7.33
C SER A 292 2.92 -14.79 -6.38
N ALA A 293 1.92 -14.88 -5.52
CA ALA A 293 1.78 -15.94 -4.53
C ALA A 293 0.35 -16.47 -4.42
N MET A 294 0.24 -17.64 -3.81
CA MET A 294 -1.00 -18.19 -3.29
C MET A 294 -1.25 -17.66 -1.87
N ASP A 295 -2.48 -17.71 -1.39
CA ASP A 295 -2.77 -17.48 0.03
C ASP A 295 -2.17 -18.59 0.91
N MET A 296 -2.36 -19.85 0.50
CA MET A 296 -1.99 -21.08 1.19
C MET A 296 -1.12 -21.97 0.28
N GLN A 297 -0.38 -22.90 0.87
CA GLN A 297 0.47 -23.82 0.13
C GLN A 297 -0.32 -24.71 -0.84
N GLU A 298 0.04 -24.66 -2.13
CA GLU A 298 -0.44 -25.56 -3.17
C GLU A 298 0.43 -26.82 -3.22
N THR A 299 -0.16 -27.98 -2.91
CA THR A 299 0.54 -29.29 -2.88
C THR A 299 -0.01 -30.31 -3.87
N ARG A 300 -1.15 -30.03 -4.51
CA ARG A 300 -1.82 -30.93 -5.46
C ARG A 300 -1.26 -30.79 -6.87
N TRP A 301 -1.00 -29.55 -7.30
CA TRP A 301 -0.56 -29.24 -8.67
C TRP A 301 0.91 -28.79 -8.76
N ALA A 302 1.57 -28.57 -7.62
CA ALA A 302 2.96 -28.17 -7.56
C ALA A 302 3.80 -29.22 -6.79
N SER A 303 4.85 -29.74 -7.43
CA SER A 303 5.79 -30.70 -6.83
C SER A 303 6.84 -30.03 -5.92
N GLN A 304 6.92 -28.71 -5.97
CA GLN A 304 7.68 -27.83 -5.09
C GLN A 304 6.73 -26.70 -4.64
N PRO A 305 6.88 -26.17 -3.42
CA PRO A 305 6.03 -25.09 -2.97
C PRO A 305 6.26 -23.85 -3.85
N VAL A 306 5.21 -23.42 -4.56
CA VAL A 306 5.11 -22.07 -5.12
C VAL A 306 4.88 -21.06 -4.00
N PRO A 307 5.21 -19.76 -4.17
CA PRO A 307 4.99 -18.74 -3.14
C PRO A 307 3.62 -18.81 -2.48
N PHE A 308 3.59 -18.73 -1.14
CA PHE A 308 2.39 -18.60 -0.35
C PHE A 308 2.62 -17.79 0.93
N VAL A 309 1.58 -17.06 1.35
CA VAL A 309 1.71 -16.01 2.37
C VAL A 309 1.21 -16.38 3.76
N LEU A 310 0.27 -17.32 3.90
CA LEU A 310 -0.27 -17.70 5.20
C LEU A 310 0.56 -18.78 5.89
N ALA A 311 0.64 -18.70 7.21
CA ALA A 311 1.26 -19.69 8.08
C ALA A 311 0.25 -20.79 8.43
N ASN A 312 0.67 -22.05 8.31
CA ASN A 312 -0.13 -23.19 8.78
C ASN A 312 -0.03 -23.29 10.32
N MET A 313 -1.19 -23.32 10.98
CA MET A 313 -1.32 -23.32 12.44
C MET A 313 -1.75 -24.68 13.01
N GLY A 314 -2.09 -25.66 12.16
CA GLY A 314 -2.66 -26.97 12.52
C GLY A 314 -1.70 -27.97 13.18
N GLY A 315 -0.53 -27.53 13.65
CA GLY A 315 0.44 -28.37 14.37
C GLY A 315 1.27 -29.32 13.52
N ASP A 316 0.82 -29.67 12.32
CA ASP A 316 1.63 -30.34 11.32
C ASP A 316 2.40 -29.31 10.49
N ARG A 317 3.70 -29.58 10.30
CA ARG A 317 4.58 -28.84 9.37
C ARG A 317 3.80 -28.55 8.08
N ASP A 318 3.98 -27.36 7.48
CA ASP A 318 3.64 -27.12 6.07
C ASP A 318 3.95 -28.40 5.29
N PRO A 319 2.94 -29.10 4.74
CA PRO A 319 3.09 -30.49 4.35
C PRO A 319 4.31 -30.65 3.45
N GLU A 320 5.32 -31.31 4.01
CA GLU A 320 6.51 -31.73 3.31
C GLU A 320 6.07 -32.89 2.41
N TRP A 321 5.87 -32.58 1.12
CA TRP A 321 5.75 -33.58 0.05
C TRP A 321 4.49 -34.46 0.07
N TRP A 322 3.58 -34.22 -0.88
CA TRP A 322 2.62 -35.18 -1.44
C TRP A 322 1.61 -35.87 -0.51
N THR A 323 1.65 -35.65 0.81
CA THR A 323 0.70 -36.25 1.75
C THR A 323 -0.21 -35.17 2.31
N GLU A 324 -1.41 -35.13 1.73
CA GLU A 324 -2.58 -34.31 2.12
C GLU A 324 -2.45 -32.80 1.85
N VAL A 325 -3.45 -32.28 1.14
CA VAL A 325 -3.62 -30.84 0.96
C VAL A 325 -4.08 -30.32 2.32
N ALA A 326 -3.24 -29.55 3.02
CA ALA A 326 -3.64 -28.90 4.27
C ALA A 326 -4.95 -28.17 4.00
N GLU A 327 -6.02 -28.56 4.70
CA GLU A 327 -7.33 -27.93 4.55
C GLU A 327 -7.21 -26.46 4.94
N ARG A 328 -8.10 -25.61 4.43
CA ARG A 328 -8.16 -24.20 4.86
C ARG A 328 -8.20 -24.08 6.39
N ASN A 329 -8.90 -25.02 7.03
CA ASN A 329 -9.02 -25.08 8.48
C ASN A 329 -7.69 -25.22 9.25
N SER A 330 -6.64 -25.77 8.62
CA SER A 330 -5.32 -25.89 9.24
C SER A 330 -4.61 -24.55 9.37
N TYR A 331 -5.03 -23.52 8.64
CA TYR A 331 -4.41 -22.18 8.69
C TYR A 331 -4.99 -21.29 9.80
N TYR A 332 -6.06 -21.74 10.47
CA TYR A 332 -6.62 -21.05 11.62
C TYR A 332 -5.95 -21.49 12.92
N ASP A 333 -5.67 -20.56 13.84
CA ASP A 333 -5.03 -20.86 15.13
C ASP A 333 -5.80 -21.83 16.02
N ASN A 334 -7.12 -21.72 16.06
CA ASN A 334 -7.98 -22.52 16.91
C ASN A 334 -9.40 -22.54 16.33
N PRO A 335 -10.12 -23.66 16.41
CA PRO A 335 -11.53 -23.77 15.97
C PRO A 335 -12.51 -22.79 16.61
N THR A 336 -12.09 -22.04 17.64
CA THR A 336 -12.93 -21.07 18.37
C THR A 336 -12.67 -19.61 17.95
N THR A 337 -11.43 -19.26 17.59
CA THR A 337 -11.03 -17.89 17.26
C THR A 337 -10.86 -17.67 15.76
N ASN A 338 -10.61 -18.73 14.99
CA ASN A 338 -10.48 -18.73 13.53
C ASN A 338 -9.57 -17.61 12.98
N ARG A 339 -8.46 -17.30 13.65
CA ARG A 339 -7.55 -16.24 13.18
C ARG A 339 -6.52 -16.78 12.20
N LEU A 340 -6.23 -15.98 11.19
CA LEU A 340 -5.21 -16.24 10.20
C LEU A 340 -3.91 -15.49 10.54
N TYR A 341 -2.79 -16.07 10.15
CA TYR A 341 -1.46 -15.52 10.41
C TYR A 341 -0.65 -15.51 9.14
N LEU A 342 0.04 -14.39 8.88
CA LEU A 342 1.02 -14.30 7.82
C LEU A 342 2.29 -15.04 8.20
N LYS A 343 2.97 -15.60 7.21
CA LYS A 343 4.38 -15.98 7.33
C LYS A 343 5.24 -14.74 7.47
N ASP A 344 6.42 -14.92 8.03
CA ASP A 344 7.43 -13.88 8.08
C ASP A 344 7.96 -13.53 6.68
N ASP A 345 8.29 -14.54 5.88
CA ASP A 345 8.97 -14.40 4.59
C ASP A 345 8.91 -15.69 3.77
N TRP A 346 9.28 -15.57 2.49
CA TRP A 346 9.24 -16.67 1.53
C TRP A 346 10.49 -17.59 1.53
N CYS A 347 11.50 -17.35 2.38
CA CYS A 347 12.74 -18.15 2.37
C CYS A 347 12.61 -19.54 3.04
N CYS A 348 13.55 -20.42 2.69
CA CYS A 348 13.43 -21.86 2.71
C CYS A 348 13.15 -22.48 4.10
N LYS A 349 12.09 -23.28 4.18
CA LYS A 349 11.84 -24.28 5.23
C LYS A 349 12.65 -25.56 4.99
N VAL A 350 13.98 -25.52 5.02
CA VAL A 350 14.74 -26.77 5.15
C VAL A 350 15.58 -26.73 6.41
N PRO A 351 15.09 -27.33 7.52
CA PRO A 351 15.94 -27.66 8.64
C PRO A 351 17.10 -28.58 8.17
N PRO A 352 18.34 -28.31 8.59
CA PRO A 352 18.70 -27.24 9.50
C PRO A 352 18.79 -25.92 8.74
N LEU A 353 18.40 -24.83 9.42
CA LEU A 353 18.61 -23.44 9.01
C LEU A 353 20.03 -23.15 8.46
N THR A 354 20.99 -24.05 8.68
CA THR A 354 22.36 -24.05 8.18
C THR A 354 22.51 -24.24 6.66
N THR A 355 21.45 -24.47 5.88
CA THR A 355 21.56 -24.62 4.40
C THR A 355 20.97 -23.48 3.58
N CYS A 356 20.18 -22.58 4.19
CA CYS A 356 20.06 -21.24 3.65
C CYS A 356 21.39 -20.57 3.93
N SER A 357 22.28 -20.50 2.94
CA SER A 357 23.55 -19.82 3.17
C SER A 357 23.24 -18.44 3.75
N SER A 358 23.91 -18.09 4.85
CA SER A 358 23.84 -16.82 5.60
C SER A 358 24.25 -15.60 4.76
N LYS A 359 24.21 -15.73 3.43
CA LYS A 359 24.57 -14.78 2.38
C LYS A 359 23.63 -14.89 1.19
N THR A 360 22.35 -15.21 1.38
CA THR A 360 21.38 -15.24 0.27
C THR A 360 20.67 -13.89 0.19
N PRO A 361 21.14 -12.92 -0.62
CA PRO A 361 20.34 -11.76 -0.98
C PRO A 361 19.06 -12.22 -1.70
N GLY A 362 17.93 -11.57 -1.42
CA GLY A 362 16.65 -11.86 -2.10
C GLY A 362 15.63 -12.69 -1.31
N VAL A 363 15.63 -12.63 0.03
CA VAL A 363 14.46 -13.11 0.79
C VAL A 363 13.34 -12.08 0.70
N LEU A 364 12.19 -12.49 0.18
CA LEU A 364 11.02 -11.60 0.09
C LEU A 364 10.23 -11.62 1.41
N PRO A 365 10.02 -10.45 2.04
CA PRO A 365 9.21 -10.36 3.25
C PRO A 365 7.75 -10.67 2.91
N ILE A 366 7.00 -11.22 3.88
CA ILE A 366 5.55 -11.42 3.75
C ILE A 366 4.85 -10.59 4.81
N SER A 367 5.04 -10.91 6.09
CA SER A 367 4.71 -9.97 7.16
C SER A 367 5.59 -8.75 7.02
N SER A 368 5.00 -7.57 7.25
CA SER A 368 5.54 -6.24 7.03
C SER A 368 5.67 -5.81 5.56
N ALA A 369 5.25 -6.65 4.60
CA ALA A 369 5.33 -6.33 3.17
C ALA A 369 4.06 -5.64 2.63
N ASN A 370 4.12 -5.18 1.38
CA ASN A 370 2.96 -4.68 0.65
C ASN A 370 2.37 -5.82 -0.19
N LEU A 371 1.11 -6.14 0.07
CA LEU A 371 0.37 -7.26 -0.49
C LEU A 371 -0.84 -6.76 -1.29
N ILE A 372 -1.00 -7.25 -2.51
CA ILE A 372 -2.26 -7.17 -3.24
C ILE A 372 -3.02 -8.47 -2.98
N SER A 373 -4.27 -8.39 -2.55
CA SER A 373 -5.15 -9.56 -2.36
C SER A 373 -6.31 -9.50 -3.33
N VAL A 374 -6.44 -10.52 -4.19
CA VAL A 374 -7.52 -10.60 -5.18
C VAL A 374 -8.41 -11.81 -4.92
N ALA A 375 -9.71 -11.60 -5.11
CA ALA A 375 -10.82 -12.49 -4.83
C ALA A 375 -11.40 -12.37 -3.43
N SER A 376 -12.66 -12.78 -3.32
CA SER A 376 -13.44 -12.79 -2.08
C SER A 376 -12.79 -13.65 -0.99
N PRO A 377 -13.03 -13.37 0.31
CA PRO A 377 -12.66 -14.22 1.44
C PRO A 377 -12.97 -15.69 1.21
N TRP A 378 -14.03 -16.05 0.48
CA TRP A 378 -14.34 -17.45 0.16
C TRP A 378 -13.28 -18.16 -0.68
N ALA A 379 -12.68 -17.44 -1.63
CA ALA A 379 -11.69 -17.98 -2.54
C ALA A 379 -10.26 -17.77 -2.03
N ASN A 380 -10.02 -16.66 -1.33
CA ASN A 380 -8.71 -16.21 -0.88
C ASN A 380 -8.72 -15.90 0.63
N ALA A 381 -7.99 -16.68 1.41
CA ALA A 381 -7.85 -16.53 2.85
C ALA A 381 -7.02 -15.28 3.24
N LEU A 382 -6.14 -14.77 2.39
CA LEU A 382 -5.50 -13.47 2.66
C LEU A 382 -6.56 -12.35 2.64
N THR A 383 -7.53 -12.42 1.74
CA THR A 383 -8.64 -11.46 1.74
C THR A 383 -9.49 -11.61 3.01
N GLU A 384 -9.70 -12.83 3.52
CA GLU A 384 -10.35 -13.03 4.82
C GLU A 384 -9.56 -12.38 5.96
N TYR A 385 -8.24 -12.56 5.99
CA TYR A 385 -7.38 -11.89 6.97
C TYR A 385 -7.58 -10.37 6.95
N PHE A 386 -7.61 -9.75 5.76
CA PHE A 386 -7.84 -8.30 5.66
C PHE A 386 -9.28 -7.87 5.90
N ASN A 387 -10.27 -8.74 5.71
CA ASN A 387 -11.68 -8.41 5.83
C ASN A 387 -12.01 -7.79 7.19
N ASP A 388 -11.39 -8.29 8.27
CA ASP A 388 -11.57 -7.81 9.65
C ASP A 388 -11.07 -6.38 9.89
N PHE A 389 -10.22 -5.86 9.00
CA PHE A 389 -9.60 -4.54 9.12
C PHE A 389 -10.15 -3.50 8.13
N THR A 390 -10.90 -3.93 7.11
CA THR A 390 -11.46 -3.01 6.11
C THR A 390 -12.78 -2.38 6.55
N ASP A 391 -13.01 -1.12 6.18
CA ASP A 391 -14.26 -0.41 6.45
C ASP A 391 -15.47 -0.90 5.63
N ALA A 392 -15.23 -1.80 4.67
CA ALA A 392 -16.22 -2.47 3.84
C ALA A 392 -16.25 -3.99 4.10
N LEU A 393 -16.63 -4.36 5.32
CA LEU A 393 -16.61 -5.74 5.80
C LEU A 393 -17.58 -6.64 5.02
N LEU A 394 -17.10 -7.78 4.52
CA LEU A 394 -17.95 -8.87 4.10
C LEU A 394 -18.46 -9.63 5.33
N ILE A 395 -19.74 -9.45 5.65
CA ILE A 395 -20.45 -10.26 6.63
C ILE A 395 -20.94 -11.52 5.92
N SER A 396 -20.59 -12.69 6.43
CA SER A 396 -21.04 -13.98 5.91
C SER A 396 -21.17 -15.02 7.02
N GLU A 397 -22.16 -15.91 6.87
CA GLU A 397 -22.40 -17.04 7.77
C GLU A 397 -21.18 -17.95 7.95
N HIS A 398 -20.32 -18.03 6.94
CA HIS A 398 -19.12 -18.87 6.96
C HIS A 398 -18.08 -18.42 7.98
N PHE A 399 -17.98 -17.11 8.21
CA PHE A 399 -17.01 -16.54 9.15
C PHE A 399 -17.62 -16.35 10.56
N TRP A 400 -18.96 -16.21 10.66
CA TRP A 400 -19.62 -15.77 11.90
C TRP A 400 -20.72 -16.70 12.44
N GLY A 401 -20.83 -17.95 11.96
CA GLY A 401 -21.65 -18.97 12.62
C GLY A 401 -23.16 -18.74 12.58
N GLY A 402 -23.72 -18.53 11.38
CA GLY A 402 -25.18 -18.51 11.13
C GLY A 402 -25.86 -17.15 11.11
N LEU A 403 -25.11 -16.07 10.84
CA LEU A 403 -25.67 -14.74 10.62
C LEU A 403 -26.27 -14.57 9.22
N THR A 404 -27.60 -14.49 9.14
CA THR A 404 -28.28 -13.78 8.04
C THR A 404 -28.25 -12.29 8.37
N PRO A 405 -27.66 -11.41 7.53
CA PRO A 405 -27.45 -11.57 6.08
C PRO A 405 -25.99 -11.67 5.60
N GLN A 406 -25.79 -12.27 4.42
CA GLN A 406 -24.54 -12.14 3.64
C GLN A 406 -24.49 -10.78 2.96
N THR A 407 -23.55 -9.90 3.31
CA THR A 407 -23.52 -8.55 2.75
C THR A 407 -22.18 -7.83 2.93
N TYR A 408 -21.91 -6.86 2.06
CA TYR A 408 -20.93 -5.83 2.38
C TYR A 408 -21.58 -4.86 3.37
N TYR A 409 -20.87 -4.57 4.45
CA TYR A 409 -21.28 -3.65 5.49
C TYR A 409 -20.24 -2.55 5.62
N GLY A 410 -20.69 -1.30 5.48
CA GLY A 410 -19.85 -0.12 5.48
C GLY A 410 -19.93 0.53 6.84
N TYR A 411 -18.93 0.36 7.69
CA TYR A 411 -18.94 0.86 9.07
C TYR A 411 -19.10 2.38 9.11
N GLY A 412 -18.39 3.09 8.23
CA GLY A 412 -18.48 4.54 8.09
C GLY A 412 -19.77 5.03 7.41
N CYS A 413 -20.63 4.16 6.87
CA CYS A 413 -21.87 4.58 6.19
C CYS A 413 -23.02 4.76 7.19
N TRP A 414 -23.50 6.00 7.33
CA TRP A 414 -24.44 6.37 8.40
C TRP A 414 -25.87 5.87 8.15
N ASN A 415 -26.19 5.51 6.90
CA ASN A 415 -27.45 4.86 6.57
C ASN A 415 -27.39 3.32 6.79
N SER A 416 -26.29 2.80 7.37
CA SER A 416 -26.10 1.39 7.70
C SER A 416 -26.44 0.45 6.54
N ARG A 417 -26.04 0.86 5.33
CA ARG A 417 -26.43 0.16 4.10
C ARG A 417 -25.78 -1.23 4.05
N LYS A 418 -26.54 -2.13 3.45
CA LYS A 418 -26.17 -3.50 3.15
C LYS A 418 -26.32 -3.63 1.65
N TRP A 419 -25.24 -3.95 0.93
CA TRP A 419 -25.23 -3.89 -0.54
C TRP A 419 -25.40 -5.23 -1.24
N LEU A 420 -25.21 -6.36 -0.55
CA LEU A 420 -25.65 -7.65 -1.08
C LEU A 420 -27.06 -7.96 -0.58
N ASP A 421 -27.85 -8.57 -1.47
CA ASP A 421 -29.20 -9.06 -1.20
C ASP A 421 -29.12 -10.30 -0.27
N PRO A 422 -29.65 -10.21 0.97
CA PRO A 422 -29.69 -11.33 1.90
C PRO A 422 -30.42 -12.57 1.37
N ASP A 423 -31.42 -12.35 0.51
CA ASP A 423 -32.34 -13.38 0.04
C ASP A 423 -31.83 -14.08 -1.23
N ASN A 424 -30.77 -13.57 -1.84
CA ASN A 424 -30.17 -14.10 -3.06
C ASN A 424 -28.70 -14.44 -2.83
N ALA A 425 -28.47 -15.53 -2.10
CA ALA A 425 -27.16 -16.13 -1.81
C ALA A 425 -26.34 -16.53 -3.07
N TYR A 426 -26.88 -16.29 -4.27
CA TYR A 426 -26.21 -16.47 -5.55
C TYR A 426 -26.13 -15.15 -6.31
N TRP A 427 -25.20 -14.34 -5.80
CA TRP A 427 -24.33 -13.42 -6.54
C TRP A 427 -24.91 -12.08 -7.02
N SER A 428 -24.06 -11.08 -6.79
CA SER A 428 -23.55 -10.23 -7.86
C SER A 428 -23.95 -8.78 -7.94
N ASP A 429 -23.12 -8.07 -8.71
CA ASP A 429 -23.21 -6.67 -9.11
C ASP A 429 -22.54 -5.73 -8.12
N TYR A 430 -21.82 -6.24 -7.11
CA TYR A 430 -21.02 -5.42 -6.21
C TYR A 430 -19.62 -5.99 -5.97
N ALA A 431 -18.69 -5.06 -5.80
CA ALA A 431 -17.31 -5.35 -5.42
C ALA A 431 -16.77 -4.26 -4.50
N VAL A 432 -15.66 -4.57 -3.83
CA VAL A 432 -14.95 -3.69 -2.91
C VAL A 432 -13.51 -3.56 -3.38
N VAL A 433 -13.02 -2.33 -3.38
CA VAL A 433 -11.58 -2.00 -3.44
C VAL A 433 -11.24 -1.34 -2.12
N ALA A 434 -10.34 -1.92 -1.34
CA ALA A 434 -10.01 -1.43 -0.01
C ALA A 434 -8.51 -1.48 0.27
N THR A 435 -8.08 -0.80 1.32
CA THR A 435 -6.70 -0.85 1.80
C THR A 435 -6.66 -0.79 3.31
N TYR A 436 -5.59 -1.32 3.88
CA TYR A 436 -5.30 -1.24 5.32
C TYR A 436 -3.81 -1.42 5.58
N LYS A 437 -3.27 -0.72 6.58
CA LYS A 437 -1.91 -0.90 7.11
C LYS A 437 -1.99 -1.48 8.52
N ASP A 438 -1.53 -2.72 8.67
CA ASP A 438 -1.43 -3.43 9.95
C ASP A 438 -0.30 -2.86 10.83
N LEU A 439 -0.34 -3.15 12.13
CA LEU A 439 0.59 -2.66 13.15
C LEU A 439 2.06 -3.05 12.88
N ASN A 440 2.27 -4.21 12.25
CA ASN A 440 3.61 -4.65 11.84
C ASN A 440 4.10 -3.98 10.53
N GLY A 441 3.33 -3.03 9.98
CA GLY A 441 3.60 -2.33 8.72
C GLY A 441 3.20 -3.09 7.46
N THR A 442 2.50 -4.24 7.57
CA THR A 442 1.95 -4.95 6.39
C THR A 442 0.85 -4.10 5.78
N ILE A 443 0.92 -3.86 4.48
CA ILE A 443 -0.12 -3.13 3.75
C ILE A 443 -0.87 -4.11 2.86
N GLY A 444 -2.20 -4.09 2.94
CA GLY A 444 -3.07 -4.81 2.02
C GLY A 444 -3.72 -3.85 1.04
N PHE A 445 -3.66 -4.14 -0.27
CA PHE A 445 -4.56 -3.57 -1.28
C PHE A 445 -5.50 -4.68 -1.75
N ILE A 446 -6.77 -4.56 -1.40
CA ILE A 446 -7.74 -5.64 -1.48
C ILE A 446 -8.74 -5.37 -2.60
N VAL A 447 -8.91 -6.34 -3.51
CA VAL A 447 -9.94 -6.31 -4.55
C VAL A 447 -10.79 -7.56 -4.46
N GLN A 448 -12.03 -7.40 -4.01
CA GLN A 448 -12.96 -8.51 -3.81
C GLN A 448 -14.33 -8.23 -4.42
N GLY A 449 -14.87 -9.20 -5.14
CA GLY A 449 -16.25 -9.19 -5.61
C GLY A 449 -17.15 -10.08 -4.76
N GLY A 450 -18.47 -9.90 -4.87
CA GLY A 450 -19.43 -10.86 -4.34
C GLY A 450 -19.25 -12.23 -4.98
N ASP A 451 -18.87 -12.25 -6.26
CA ASP A 451 -18.47 -13.43 -7.01
C ASP A 451 -17.16 -13.24 -7.82
N GLY A 452 -16.73 -14.28 -8.53
CA GLY A 452 -15.55 -14.21 -9.40
C GLY A 452 -15.74 -13.29 -10.62
N LYS A 453 -16.96 -13.09 -11.09
CA LYS A 453 -17.28 -12.16 -12.19
C LYS A 453 -17.17 -10.71 -11.70
N ASP A 454 -17.68 -10.39 -10.52
CA ASP A 454 -17.57 -9.08 -9.88
C ASP A 454 -16.11 -8.77 -9.54
N THR A 455 -15.38 -9.76 -9.02
CA THR A 455 -13.93 -9.63 -8.76
C THR A 455 -13.20 -9.27 -10.05
N TYR A 456 -13.49 -10.00 -11.14
CA TYR A 456 -12.89 -9.73 -12.44
C TYR A 456 -13.19 -8.32 -12.94
N TYR A 457 -14.45 -7.87 -12.88
CA TYR A 457 -14.82 -6.55 -13.39
C TYR A 457 -14.38 -5.40 -12.49
N ALA A 458 -14.20 -5.62 -11.18
CA ALA A 458 -13.53 -4.67 -10.29
C ALA A 458 -12.03 -4.53 -10.65
N CYS A 459 -11.34 -5.64 -10.89
CA CYS A 459 -9.96 -5.62 -11.39
C CYS A 459 -9.86 -4.95 -12.77
N TRP A 460 -10.84 -5.21 -13.64
CA TRP A 460 -10.95 -4.56 -14.95
C TRP A 460 -11.13 -3.05 -14.79
N ALA A 461 -11.99 -2.59 -13.88
CA ALA A 461 -12.19 -1.17 -13.59
C ALA A 461 -10.88 -0.45 -13.22
N LEU A 462 -10.07 -1.06 -12.33
CA LEU A 462 -8.75 -0.53 -11.94
C LEU A 462 -7.86 -0.32 -13.15
N ARG A 463 -7.75 -1.32 -14.03
CA ARG A 463 -6.96 -1.22 -15.27
C ARG A 463 -7.51 -0.21 -16.28
N HIS A 464 -8.82 0.07 -16.24
CA HIS A 464 -9.50 0.95 -17.19
C HIS A 464 -9.69 2.38 -16.63
N GLY A 465 -8.88 2.76 -15.64
CA GLY A 465 -8.72 4.12 -15.16
C GLY A 465 -9.06 4.33 -13.69
N LEU A 466 -9.81 3.42 -13.04
CA LEU A 466 -10.23 3.62 -11.63
C LEU A 466 -9.03 3.81 -10.70
N ILE A 467 -7.90 3.14 -10.96
CA ILE A 467 -6.68 3.28 -10.15
C ILE A 467 -6.13 4.71 -10.16
N GLU A 468 -6.32 5.45 -11.26
CA GLU A 468 -5.85 6.82 -11.37
C GLU A 468 -6.78 7.80 -10.64
N TYR A 469 -8.08 7.50 -10.56
CA TYR A 469 -9.00 8.27 -9.72
C TYR A 469 -8.62 8.18 -8.23
N LEU A 470 -8.09 7.04 -7.78
CA LEU A 470 -7.64 6.88 -6.39
C LEU A 470 -6.51 7.87 -6.03
N ASN A 471 -5.78 8.39 -7.02
CA ASN A 471 -4.74 9.41 -6.80
C ASN A 471 -5.31 10.75 -6.31
N PHE A 472 -6.57 11.04 -6.66
CA PHE A 472 -7.24 12.31 -6.39
C PHE A 472 -8.39 12.16 -5.40
N ILE A 473 -8.59 10.94 -4.88
CA ILE A 473 -9.69 10.71 -3.96
C ILE A 473 -9.41 11.42 -2.64
N GLN A 474 -10.48 11.81 -1.95
CA GLN A 474 -10.42 12.46 -0.66
C GLN A 474 -9.55 11.64 0.30
N PRO A 475 -8.58 12.26 0.99
CA PRO A 475 -7.80 11.56 2.00
C PRO A 475 -8.68 11.03 3.14
N GLY A 476 -8.28 9.88 3.67
CA GLY A 476 -9.04 9.07 4.63
C GLY A 476 -10.03 8.09 3.99
N VAL A 477 -10.14 8.02 2.65
CA VAL A 477 -10.95 6.99 1.98
C VAL A 477 -10.18 5.67 1.94
N THR A 478 -10.57 4.73 2.78
CA THR A 478 -9.95 3.41 2.94
C THR A 478 -10.63 2.34 2.10
N ALA A 479 -11.89 2.52 1.69
CA ALA A 479 -12.62 1.55 0.89
C ALA A 479 -13.63 2.18 -0.09
N LEU A 480 -13.78 1.56 -1.26
CA LEU A 480 -14.83 1.83 -2.24
C LEU A 480 -15.79 0.65 -2.32
N ILE A 481 -17.09 0.97 -2.44
CA ILE A 481 -18.09 0.00 -2.88
C ILE A 481 -18.44 0.31 -4.33
N LEU A 482 -18.22 -0.67 -5.20
CA LEU A 482 -18.54 -0.62 -6.62
C LEU A 482 -19.86 -1.32 -6.87
N LYS A 483 -20.67 -0.77 -7.78
CA LYS A 483 -21.83 -1.41 -8.39
C LYS A 483 -21.57 -1.64 -9.87
N ILE A 484 -21.82 -2.86 -10.33
CA ILE A 484 -21.53 -3.32 -11.69
C ILE A 484 -22.85 -3.66 -12.40
N ASP A 485 -23.17 -2.90 -13.44
CA ASP A 485 -24.35 -3.12 -14.27
C ASP A 485 -23.99 -4.03 -15.47
N TYR A 486 -24.38 -5.29 -15.36
CA TYR A 486 -24.18 -6.31 -16.40
C TYR A 486 -25.21 -6.29 -17.53
N THR A 487 -26.10 -5.28 -17.61
CA THR A 487 -27.07 -5.19 -18.71
C THR A 487 -26.42 -4.92 -20.07
N LYS A 488 -25.16 -4.49 -20.09
CA LYS A 488 -24.36 -4.21 -21.30
C LYS A 488 -22.93 -4.77 -21.14
N HIS A 489 -22.25 -4.95 -22.27
CA HIS A 489 -20.85 -5.38 -22.31
C HIS A 489 -19.98 -4.41 -23.13
N PRO A 490 -18.82 -3.94 -22.61
CA PRO A 490 -18.40 -4.10 -21.22
C PRO A 490 -19.40 -3.48 -20.22
N PRO A 491 -19.47 -3.97 -18.96
CA PRO A 491 -20.46 -3.50 -17.99
C PRO A 491 -20.18 -2.06 -17.59
N ALA A 492 -21.24 -1.35 -17.20
CA ALA A 492 -21.08 -0.03 -16.59
C ALA A 492 -20.74 -0.20 -15.11
N ILE A 493 -19.81 0.60 -14.59
CA ILE A 493 -19.35 0.52 -13.20
C ILE A 493 -19.55 1.87 -12.53
N ALA A 494 -20.17 1.84 -11.36
CA ALA A 494 -20.43 2.98 -10.52
C ALA A 494 -19.74 2.80 -9.17
N VAL A 495 -19.07 3.82 -8.67
CA VAL A 495 -18.72 3.91 -7.25
C VAL A 495 -19.97 4.37 -6.53
N VAL A 496 -20.51 3.52 -5.66
CA VAL A 496 -21.75 3.82 -4.91
C VAL A 496 -21.47 4.30 -3.50
N GLU A 497 -20.28 4.04 -2.96
CA GLU A 497 -19.82 4.56 -1.68
C GLU A 497 -18.31 4.76 -1.68
N CYS A 498 -17.87 5.82 -1.01
CA CYS A 498 -16.49 6.02 -0.57
C CYS A 498 -16.49 6.02 0.96
N LEU A 499 -15.82 5.08 1.58
CA LEU A 499 -15.82 4.88 3.03
C LEU A 499 -14.46 5.27 3.60
N GLY A 500 -14.47 5.95 4.73
CA GLY A 500 -13.34 6.03 5.66
C GLY A 500 -13.69 5.36 6.99
N THR A 501 -12.71 5.35 7.90
CA THR A 501 -12.77 4.72 9.24
C THR A 501 -13.97 5.15 10.07
N ILE A 502 -14.37 6.41 9.97
CA ILE A 502 -15.41 7.02 10.83
C ILE A 502 -16.62 7.49 10.02
N THR A 503 -16.41 7.86 8.76
CA THR A 503 -17.45 8.53 7.96
C THR A 503 -17.37 8.13 6.51
N GLU A 504 -18.52 8.17 5.85
CA GLU A 504 -18.59 8.24 4.40
C GLU A 504 -17.94 9.52 3.91
N CYS A 505 -17.29 9.40 2.75
CA CYS A 505 -16.60 10.46 2.08
C CYS A 505 -17.30 10.79 0.76
N SER A 506 -17.07 12.01 0.27
CA SER A 506 -17.61 12.47 -1.01
C SER A 506 -16.87 11.93 -2.23
N GLY A 507 -15.66 11.40 -2.02
CA GLY A 507 -14.70 11.15 -3.09
C GLY A 507 -14.02 12.45 -3.56
N PHE A 508 -14.75 13.40 -4.16
CA PHE A 508 -14.15 14.54 -4.86
C PHE A 508 -14.73 15.93 -4.54
N ASP A 509 -15.60 16.09 -3.53
CA ASP A 509 -16.13 17.43 -3.21
C ASP A 509 -15.05 18.39 -2.66
N HIS A 510 -13.88 17.85 -2.27
CA HIS A 510 -12.71 18.61 -1.87
C HIS A 510 -11.91 19.19 -3.05
N VAL A 511 -12.19 18.74 -4.28
CA VAL A 511 -11.55 19.20 -5.52
C VAL A 511 -12.40 20.31 -6.13
N GLU A 512 -11.79 21.44 -6.46
CA GLU A 512 -12.48 22.49 -7.22
C GLU A 512 -12.88 21.98 -8.62
N GLY A 513 -14.16 22.16 -8.98
CA GLY A 513 -14.77 21.52 -10.16
C GLY A 513 -15.10 20.02 -10.01
N GLY A 514 -14.80 19.43 -8.85
CA GLY A 514 -15.14 18.06 -8.46
C GLY A 514 -14.58 17.01 -9.42
N VAL A 515 -15.33 15.91 -9.59
CA VAL A 515 -14.92 14.80 -10.47
C VAL A 515 -14.67 15.22 -11.92
N SER A 516 -15.32 16.27 -12.42
CA SER A 516 -15.14 16.70 -13.82
C SER A 516 -13.73 17.22 -14.12
N THR A 517 -13.11 17.88 -13.14
CA THR A 517 -11.70 18.30 -13.21
C THR A 517 -10.79 17.07 -13.26
N VAL A 518 -11.07 16.08 -12.40
CA VAL A 518 -10.33 14.82 -12.34
C VAL A 518 -10.47 14.03 -13.64
N ASP A 519 -11.66 13.94 -14.23
CA ASP A 519 -11.92 13.29 -15.52
C ASP A 519 -11.05 13.89 -16.65
N SER A 520 -10.93 15.22 -16.68
CA SER A 520 -10.14 15.95 -17.68
C SER A 520 -8.64 15.65 -17.52
N ILE A 521 -8.16 15.62 -16.28
CA ILE A 521 -6.77 15.26 -15.96
C ILE A 521 -6.51 13.82 -16.42
N ILE A 522 -7.30 12.85 -15.95
CA ILE A 522 -7.13 11.43 -16.27
C ILE A 522 -7.20 11.17 -17.78
N SER A 523 -8.09 11.86 -18.50
CA SER A 523 -8.15 11.78 -19.96
C SER A 523 -6.86 12.27 -20.64
N THR A 524 -6.21 13.27 -20.05
CA THR A 524 -4.89 13.76 -20.49
C THR A 524 -3.83 12.71 -20.24
N ILE A 525 -3.78 12.17 -19.01
CA ILE A 525 -2.85 11.10 -18.61
C ILE A 525 -2.95 9.91 -19.58
N ALA A 526 -4.17 9.46 -19.83
CA ALA A 526 -4.44 8.32 -20.70
C ALA A 526 -4.01 8.59 -22.15
N SER A 527 -4.19 9.82 -22.65
CA SER A 527 -3.75 10.20 -23.98
C SER A 527 -2.22 10.21 -24.10
N GLU A 528 -1.52 10.73 -23.09
CA GLU A 528 -0.06 10.84 -23.09
C GLU A 528 0.61 9.47 -22.95
N LYS A 529 0.02 8.59 -22.13
CA LYS A 529 0.43 7.17 -22.04
C LYS A 529 -0.02 6.30 -23.23
N CYS A 530 -0.78 6.86 -24.17
CA CYS A 530 -1.35 6.12 -25.31
C CYS A 530 -2.26 4.94 -24.90
N ILE A 531 -3.06 5.11 -23.85
CA ILE A 531 -3.99 4.11 -23.29
C ILE A 531 -5.44 4.62 -23.22
N SER A 532 -5.74 5.72 -23.92
CA SER A 532 -7.08 6.33 -23.95
C SER A 532 -8.18 5.40 -24.47
N ASP A 533 -7.82 4.38 -25.25
CA ASP A 533 -8.74 3.36 -25.76
C ASP A 533 -9.30 2.43 -24.66
N LYS A 534 -8.62 2.37 -23.52
CA LYS A 534 -9.04 1.59 -22.34
C LYS A 534 -9.84 2.42 -21.35
N LEU A 535 -9.78 3.75 -21.41
CA LEU A 535 -10.38 4.59 -20.39
C LEU A 535 -11.90 4.47 -20.41
N ILE A 536 -12.49 4.25 -19.23
CA ILE A 536 -13.94 4.30 -19.02
C ILE A 536 -14.31 5.38 -18.02
N THR A 537 -15.56 5.83 -18.07
CA THR A 537 -16.10 6.80 -17.13
C THR A 537 -16.78 6.09 -15.96
N PHE A 538 -16.54 6.57 -14.75
CA PHE A 538 -17.19 6.09 -13.54
C PHE A 538 -18.20 7.13 -13.06
N THR A 539 -19.34 6.68 -12.55
CA THR A 539 -20.21 7.54 -11.75
C THR A 539 -19.82 7.45 -10.30
N TRP A 540 -19.82 8.57 -9.60
CA TRP A 540 -19.40 8.69 -8.22
C TRP A 540 -20.57 8.98 -7.29
N PRO A 541 -20.49 8.59 -6.00
CA PRO A 541 -21.60 8.78 -5.10
C PRO A 541 -21.80 10.27 -4.83
N LYS A 542 -23.04 10.64 -4.55
CA LYS A 542 -23.30 11.86 -3.79
C LYS A 542 -23.31 11.46 -2.33
N LEU A 543 -22.67 12.24 -1.47
CA LEU A 543 -22.82 12.12 -0.01
C LEU A 543 -24.30 11.92 0.33
N HIS A 544 -24.62 10.93 1.15
CA HIS A 544 -26.02 10.70 1.49
C HIS A 544 -26.51 11.89 2.29
N PRO A 545 -27.72 12.41 1.98
CA PRO A 545 -28.37 13.29 2.92
C PRO A 545 -28.53 12.54 4.24
N ASP A 546 -28.24 13.22 5.34
CA ASP A 546 -28.43 12.72 6.71
C ASP A 546 -29.81 12.04 6.84
N PRO A 547 -29.93 10.86 7.47
CA PRO A 547 -31.24 10.27 7.82
C PRO A 547 -32.19 11.24 8.54
#